data_AF-A0A178X8H0-F1
#
_entry.id   AF-A0A178X8H0-F1
#
_cell.length_a   1.000
_cell.length_b   1.000
_cell.length_c   1.000
_cell.angle_alpha   90.00
_cell.angle_beta   90.00
_cell.angle_gamma   90.00
#
_symmetry.space_group_name_H-M   'P 1'
#
loop_
_entity.id
_entity.type
_entity.pdbx_description
1 polymer ?
#
loop_
_entity_poly.entity_id
_entity_poly.type
_entity_poly.pdbx_seq_one_letter_code
_entity_poly.pdbx_strand_id
1 'polypeptide(L)'
;MSWPAAEGDRVAGFSLRRVREAGIPARRRASKAGTALLDRWLLVQRDNEKPATPAHLWLASLPGTARPALQRLIRLAKTRWAIETGYRELKDTLGIDHFEGRTWPGWHRHVTLVTAALLFLAEHRARTPKHAAPA
;
A
#
# COMPACT_ATOMS: atom_id res chain seq x y z
N MET A 1 20.70 -7.49 -17.97
CA MET A 1 20.31 -8.45 -16.92
C MET A 1 18.83 -8.76 -17.08
N SER A 2 18.49 -9.70 -17.98
CA SER A 2 17.11 -10.09 -18.28
C SER A 2 16.61 -11.04 -17.19
N TRP A 3 15.47 -10.70 -16.59
CA TRP A 3 14.83 -11.54 -15.58
C TRP A 3 13.95 -12.57 -16.28
N PRO A 4 14.09 -13.88 -16.01
CA PRO A 4 13.31 -14.91 -16.69
C PRO A 4 11.82 -14.67 -16.46
N ALA A 5 11.02 -14.77 -17.54
CA ALA A 5 9.58 -14.64 -17.48
C ALA A 5 8.99 -15.85 -16.73
N ALA A 6 8.55 -15.66 -15.49
CA ALA A 6 7.68 -16.63 -14.84
C ALA A 6 6.25 -16.38 -15.37
N GLU A 7 5.81 -17.30 -16.23
CA GLU A 7 4.46 -17.46 -16.76
C GLU A 7 3.45 -17.40 -15.60
N GLY A 8 2.60 -16.39 -15.61
CA GLY A 8 1.60 -16.20 -14.56
C GLY A 8 0.85 -14.90 -14.79
N ASP A 9 -0.47 -15.03 -14.97
CA ASP A 9 -1.46 -14.00 -15.30
C ASP A 9 -0.97 -12.55 -15.11
N ARG A 10 -0.81 -11.87 -16.23
CA ARG A 10 -0.61 -10.42 -16.27
C ARG A 10 -1.97 -9.75 -16.30
N VAL A 11 -2.19 -8.84 -15.34
CA VAL A 11 -3.35 -7.95 -15.34
C VAL A 11 -2.83 -6.52 -15.37
N ALA A 12 -3.14 -5.76 -16.42
CA ALA A 12 -2.81 -4.33 -16.54
C ALA A 12 -1.36 -3.96 -16.16
N GLY A 13 -0.37 -4.71 -16.66
CA GLY A 13 1.06 -4.46 -16.37
C GLY A 13 1.57 -4.98 -15.02
N PHE A 14 0.71 -5.63 -14.23
CA PHE A 14 1.10 -6.29 -12.98
C PHE A 14 1.45 -7.76 -13.19
N SER A 15 2.44 -8.24 -12.45
CA SER A 15 2.78 -9.66 -12.36
C SER A 15 3.16 -10.04 -10.93
N LEU A 16 2.89 -11.28 -10.55
CA LEU A 16 3.17 -11.80 -9.22
C LEU A 16 4.21 -12.92 -9.31
N ARG A 17 5.23 -12.89 -8.44
CA ARG A 17 6.29 -13.89 -8.41
C ARG A 17 6.61 -14.34 -7.00
N ARG A 18 7.04 -15.59 -6.86
CA ARG A 18 7.61 -16.09 -5.60
C ARG A 18 9.11 -15.80 -5.59
N VAL A 19 9.60 -15.18 -4.53
CA VAL A 19 11.00 -14.76 -4.38
C VAL A 19 11.51 -15.10 -2.98
N ARG A 20 12.82 -15.28 -2.83
CA ARG A 20 13.46 -15.40 -1.52
C ARG A 20 14.12 -14.08 -1.15
N GLU A 21 13.82 -13.56 0.04
CA GLU A 21 14.43 -12.32 0.52
C GLU A 21 15.92 -12.55 0.80
N ALA A 22 16.79 -12.05 -0.07
CA ALA A 22 18.24 -12.29 0.02
C ALA A 22 19.06 -11.07 0.50
N GLY A 23 18.40 -10.03 1.01
CA GLY A 23 19.07 -8.83 1.54
C GLY A 23 19.90 -9.11 2.79
N ILE A 24 20.88 -8.26 3.08
CA ILE A 24 21.79 -8.40 4.25
C ILE A 24 21.00 -8.61 5.56
N PRO A 25 19.94 -7.83 5.87
CA PRO A 25 19.16 -8.04 7.09
C PRO A 25 18.46 -9.40 7.10
N ALA A 26 17.95 -9.87 5.96
CA ALA A 26 17.27 -11.16 5.84
C ALA A 26 18.23 -12.33 6.08
N ARG A 27 19.44 -12.27 5.49
CA ARG A 27 20.49 -13.26 5.72
C ARG A 27 20.94 -13.30 7.17
N ARG A 28 21.11 -12.14 7.83
CA ARG A 28 21.45 -12.06 9.26
C ARG A 28 20.36 -12.68 10.13
N ARG A 29 19.09 -12.40 9.86
CA ARG A 29 17.95 -13.00 10.60
C ARG A 29 17.91 -14.51 10.44
N ALA A 30 18.03 -14.99 9.20
CA ALA A 30 18.04 -16.42 8.89
C ALA A 30 19.22 -17.15 9.56
N SER A 31 20.43 -16.59 9.48
CA SER A 31 21.61 -17.13 10.14
C SER A 31 21.46 -17.17 11.67
N LYS A 32 21.00 -16.08 12.29
CA LYS A 32 20.77 -16.03 13.75
C LYS A 32 19.71 -17.03 14.22
N ALA A 33 18.67 -17.26 13.40
CA ALA A 33 17.60 -18.19 13.72
C ALA A 33 17.91 -19.65 13.34
N GLY A 34 19.01 -19.91 12.62
CA GLY A 34 19.29 -21.24 12.06
C GLY A 34 18.28 -21.70 11.00
N THR A 35 17.57 -20.76 10.37
CA THR A 35 16.50 -21.05 9.40
C THR A 35 16.89 -20.70 7.97
N ALA A 36 16.17 -21.25 6.98
CA ALA A 36 16.29 -20.82 5.59
C ALA A 36 15.78 -19.37 5.37
N LEU A 37 16.15 -18.78 4.22
CA LEU A 37 15.59 -17.50 3.79
C LEU A 37 14.08 -17.62 3.55
N LEU A 38 13.35 -16.55 3.89
CA LEU A 38 11.90 -16.54 3.78
C LEU A 38 11.46 -16.39 2.32
N ASP A 39 10.57 -17.30 1.90
CA ASP A 39 9.80 -17.16 0.68
C ASP A 39 8.76 -16.04 0.84
N ARG A 40 8.70 -15.14 -0.12
CA ARG A 40 7.79 -14.00 -0.17
C ARG A 40 7.17 -13.87 -1.56
N TRP A 41 6.06 -13.14 -1.63
CA TRP A 41 5.45 -12.76 -2.89
C TRP A 41 5.95 -11.37 -3.31
N LEU A 42 6.40 -11.25 -4.55
CA LEU A 42 6.81 -9.99 -5.17
C LEU A 42 5.76 -9.59 -6.21
N LEU A 43 5.04 -8.51 -5.93
CA LEU A 43 4.19 -7.85 -6.92
C LEU A 43 5.05 -6.86 -7.70
N VAL A 44 5.03 -6.98 -9.01
CA VAL A 44 5.78 -6.14 -9.95
C VAL A 44 4.80 -5.38 -10.81
N GLN A 45 4.84 -4.05 -10.79
CA GLN A 45 4.19 -3.22 -11.78
C GLN A 45 5.21 -2.76 -12.82
N ARG A 46 4.88 -2.92 -14.09
CA ARG A 46 5.63 -2.37 -15.22
C ARG A 46 4.84 -1.23 -15.83
N ASP A 47 5.56 -0.24 -16.32
CA ASP A 47 5.01 0.77 -17.20
C ASP A 47 4.83 0.16 -18.60
N ASN A 48 3.80 0.61 -19.31
CA ASN A 48 3.58 0.24 -20.70
C ASN A 48 4.61 0.90 -21.62
N GLU A 49 5.07 2.12 -21.30
CA GLU A 49 6.05 2.85 -22.11
C GLU A 49 7.49 2.35 -21.91
N LYS A 50 7.82 1.91 -20.68
CA LYS A 50 9.17 1.44 -20.31
C LYS A 50 9.11 0.05 -19.66
N PRO A 51 8.71 -0.99 -20.40
CA PRO A 51 8.43 -2.31 -19.83
C PRO A 51 9.68 -3.03 -19.30
N ALA A 52 10.89 -2.63 -19.72
CA ALA A 52 12.15 -3.23 -19.27
C ALA A 52 12.40 -3.01 -17.77
N THR A 53 12.05 -1.82 -17.26
CA THR A 53 12.29 -1.44 -15.87
C THR A 53 10.98 -1.48 -15.08
N PRO A 54 10.91 -2.20 -13.94
CA PRO A 54 9.71 -2.16 -13.12
C PRO A 54 9.52 -0.75 -12.53
N ALA A 55 8.32 -0.20 -12.69
CA ALA A 55 7.97 1.11 -12.12
C ALA A 55 7.82 1.02 -10.60
N HIS A 56 7.25 -0.09 -10.11
CA HIS A 56 7.07 -0.33 -8.68
C HIS A 56 7.21 -1.80 -8.33
N LEU A 57 7.73 -2.05 -7.13
CA LEU A 57 7.94 -3.38 -6.55
C LEU A 57 7.39 -3.41 -5.12
N TRP A 58 6.57 -4.40 -4.81
CA TRP A 58 6.06 -4.62 -3.46
C TRP A 58 6.37 -6.04 -2.99
N LEU A 59 6.96 -6.16 -1.80
CA LEU A 59 7.17 -7.43 -1.11
C LEU A 59 6.01 -7.69 -0.14
N ALA A 60 5.29 -8.78 -0.36
CA ALA A 60 4.16 -9.19 0.46
C ALA A 60 4.52 -10.40 1.34
N SER A 61 4.38 -10.19 2.65
CA SER A 61 4.49 -11.23 3.68
C SER A 61 3.10 -11.75 4.01
N LEU A 62 2.58 -12.65 3.19
CA LEU A 62 1.24 -13.23 3.40
C LEU A 62 1.33 -14.57 4.14
N PRO A 63 0.42 -14.84 5.09
CA PRO A 63 0.36 -16.13 5.76
C PRO A 63 -0.15 -17.22 4.80
N GLY A 64 0.35 -18.44 5.00
CA GLY A 64 -0.01 -19.61 4.20
C GLY A 64 0.86 -19.82 2.95
N THR A 65 0.80 -21.03 2.40
CA THR A 65 1.57 -21.44 1.22
C THR A 65 0.83 -21.18 -0.10
N ALA A 66 -0.47 -20.89 -0.04
CA ALA A 66 -1.34 -20.68 -1.19
C ALA A 66 -1.01 -19.38 -1.94
N ARG A 67 -1.19 -19.41 -3.27
CA ARG A 67 -1.03 -18.23 -4.12
C ARG A 67 -2.16 -17.23 -3.85
N PRO A 68 -1.86 -15.98 -3.47
CA PRO A 68 -2.88 -14.96 -3.24
C PRO A 68 -3.49 -14.46 -4.55
N ALA A 69 -4.74 -14.02 -4.49
CA ALA A 69 -5.42 -13.39 -5.62
C ALA A 69 -4.68 -12.10 -6.05
N LEU A 70 -4.24 -12.04 -7.30
CA LEU A 70 -3.49 -10.91 -7.85
C LEU A 70 -4.24 -9.58 -7.68
N GLN A 71 -5.54 -9.55 -7.95
CA GLN A 71 -6.37 -8.36 -7.79
C GLN A 71 -6.39 -7.83 -6.33
N ARG A 72 -6.36 -8.72 -5.34
CA ARG A 72 -6.28 -8.32 -3.92
C ARG A 72 -4.96 -7.62 -3.64
N LEU A 73 -3.85 -8.17 -4.16
CA LEU A 73 -2.53 -7.56 -4.01
C LEU A 73 -2.41 -6.22 -4.72
N ILE A 74 -2.96 -6.09 -5.93
CA ILE A 74 -3.00 -4.82 -6.66
C ILE A 74 -3.77 -3.76 -5.87
N ARG A 75 -4.96 -4.11 -5.35
CA ARG A 75 -5.74 -3.20 -4.50
C ARG A 75 -4.94 -2.73 -3.28
N LEU A 76 -4.32 -3.66 -2.55
CA LEU A 76 -3.48 -3.33 -1.39
C LEU A 76 -2.28 -2.46 -1.76
N ALA A 77 -1.60 -2.74 -2.86
CA ALA A 77 -0.47 -1.97 -3.35
C ALA A 77 -0.86 -0.53 -3.72
N LYS A 78 -2.09 -0.32 -4.20
CA LYS A 78 -2.62 0.99 -4.61
C LYS A 78 -3.27 1.79 -3.49
N THR A 79 -3.51 1.19 -2.32
CA THR A 79 -4.04 1.91 -1.14
C THR A 79 -3.17 3.08 -0.68
N ARG A 80 -1.88 3.11 -1.04
CA ARG A 80 -0.96 4.22 -0.71
C ARG A 80 -1.52 5.57 -1.17
N TRP A 81 -2.11 5.63 -2.36
CA TRP A 81 -2.65 6.88 -2.88
C TRP A 81 -3.81 7.41 -2.01
N ALA A 82 -4.71 6.51 -1.57
CA ALA A 82 -5.80 6.88 -0.67
C ALA A 82 -5.29 7.43 0.67
N ILE A 83 -4.18 6.88 1.18
CA ILE A 83 -3.51 7.38 2.40
C ILE A 83 -2.99 8.81 2.17
N GLU A 84 -2.26 9.04 1.08
CA GLU A 84 -1.71 10.36 0.75
C GLU A 84 -2.82 11.42 0.55
N THR A 85 -3.92 11.05 -0.11
CA THR A 85 -5.10 11.90 -0.25
C THR A 85 -5.74 12.20 1.10
N GLY A 86 -5.92 11.19 1.97
CA GLY A 86 -6.47 11.38 3.31
C GLY A 86 -5.60 12.29 4.19
N TYR A 87 -4.27 12.18 4.10
CA TYR A 87 -3.36 13.09 4.79
C TYR A 87 -3.48 14.54 4.31
N ARG A 88 -3.61 14.74 2.99
CA ARG A 88 -3.83 16.07 2.43
C ARG A 88 -5.13 16.68 2.94
N GLU A 89 -6.21 15.90 2.97
CA GLU A 89 -7.49 16.35 3.48
C GLU A 89 -7.46 16.66 5.00
N LEU A 90 -6.81 15.80 5.79
CA LEU A 90 -6.59 16.03 7.22
C LEU A 90 -5.88 17.36 7.48
N LYS A 91 -4.89 17.68 6.67
CA LYS A 91 -4.11 18.90 6.79
C LYS A 91 -4.88 20.11 6.24
N ASP A 92 -5.12 20.12 4.93
CA ASP A 92 -5.56 21.31 4.21
C ASP A 92 -7.04 21.63 4.44
N THR A 93 -7.88 20.64 4.76
CA THR A 93 -9.33 20.83 4.92
C THR A 93 -9.77 20.74 6.37
N LEU A 94 -9.27 19.74 7.11
CA LEU A 94 -9.74 19.47 8.47
C LEU A 94 -8.85 20.10 9.56
N GLY A 95 -7.68 20.63 9.19
CA GLY A 95 -6.84 21.43 10.08
C GLY A 95 -6.21 20.64 11.22
N ILE A 96 -5.65 19.46 10.95
CA ILE A 96 -4.92 18.68 11.97
C ILE A 96 -3.76 19.49 12.59
N ASP A 97 -3.21 20.45 11.85
CA ASP A 97 -2.16 21.38 12.25
C ASP A 97 -2.67 22.75 12.74
N HIS A 98 -4.00 22.93 12.87
CA HIS A 98 -4.61 24.19 13.36
C HIS A 98 -4.80 24.24 14.89
N PHE A 99 -4.24 23.30 15.65
CA PHE A 99 -4.35 23.30 17.10
C PHE A 99 -3.41 24.33 17.74
N GLU A 100 -3.96 25.35 18.40
CA GLU A 100 -3.19 26.43 19.05
C GLU A 100 -3.05 26.28 20.58
N GLY A 101 -3.63 25.23 21.16
CA GLY A 101 -3.54 24.96 22.60
C GLY A 101 -2.17 24.42 23.03
N ARG A 102 -1.93 24.38 24.35
CA ARG A 102 -0.65 23.92 24.93
C ARG A 102 -0.76 22.68 25.82
N THR A 103 -1.93 22.04 25.86
CA THR A 103 -2.16 20.88 26.72
C THR A 103 -2.21 19.61 25.90
N TRP A 104 -1.55 18.56 26.37
CA TRP A 104 -1.61 17.24 25.76
C TRP A 104 -3.05 16.71 25.61
N PRO A 105 -3.93 16.82 26.64
CA PRO A 105 -5.33 16.42 26.49
C PRO A 105 -6.08 17.22 25.41
N GLY A 106 -5.80 18.53 25.28
CA GLY A 106 -6.41 19.37 24.25
C GLY A 106 -5.99 18.93 22.86
N TRP A 107 -4.68 18.70 22.65
CA TRP A 107 -4.15 18.21 21.37
C TRP A 107 -4.74 16.84 21.00
N HIS A 108 -4.80 15.92 21.96
CA HIS A 108 -5.34 14.59 21.74
C HIS A 108 -6.83 14.63 21.34
N ARG A 109 -7.64 15.48 22.00
CA ARG A 109 -9.05 15.70 21.62
C ARG A 109 -9.16 16.27 20.20
N HIS A 110 -8.34 17.26 19.85
CA HIS A 110 -8.32 17.85 18.50
C HIS A 110 -8.03 16.81 17.42
N VAL A 111 -6.92 16.08 17.55
CA VAL A 111 -6.52 15.04 16.59
C VAL A 111 -7.57 13.93 16.49
N THR A 112 -8.18 13.54 17.62
CA THR A 112 -9.26 12.55 17.62
C THR A 112 -10.48 13.03 16.84
N LEU A 113 -10.94 14.26 17.09
CA LEU A 113 -12.11 14.83 16.40
C LEU A 113 -11.86 15.02 14.91
N VAL A 114 -10.69 15.54 14.52
CA VAL A 114 -10.31 15.72 13.11
C VAL A 114 -10.20 14.37 12.39
N THR A 115 -9.66 13.34 13.05
CA THR A 115 -9.61 11.98 12.49
C THR A 115 -11.02 11.38 12.34
N ALA A 116 -11.91 11.59 13.31
CA ALA A 116 -13.30 11.14 13.22
C ALA A 116 -14.05 11.83 12.07
N ALA A 117 -13.81 13.13 11.86
CA ALA A 117 -14.36 13.86 10.72
C ALA A 117 -13.85 13.31 9.37
N LEU A 118 -12.56 12.98 9.26
CA LEU A 118 -12.02 12.31 8.07
C LEU A 118 -12.74 10.98 7.81
N LEU A 119 -12.93 10.14 8.83
CA LEU A 119 -13.63 8.86 8.71
C LEU A 119 -15.08 9.05 8.24
N PHE A 120 -15.78 10.02 8.81
CA PHE A 120 -17.14 10.38 8.39
C PHE A 120 -17.19 10.77 6.90
N LEU A 121 -16.27 11.63 6.44
CA LEU A 121 -16.21 12.05 5.04
C LEU A 121 -15.87 10.90 4.09
N ALA A 122 -14.93 10.04 4.49
CA ALA A 122 -14.56 8.84 3.72
C ALA A 122 -15.76 7.88 3.59
N GLU A 123 -16.49 7.65 4.68
CA GLU A 123 -17.69 6.82 4.67
C GLU A 123 -18.80 7.44 3.81
N HIS A 124 -19.06 8.75 3.98
CA HIS A 124 -20.07 9.46 3.22
C HIS A 124 -19.81 9.36 1.71
N ARG A 125 -18.56 9.50 1.26
CA ARG A 125 -18.18 9.31 -0.15
C ARG A 125 -18.36 7.87 -0.63
N ALA A 126 -18.11 6.89 0.22
CA ALA A 126 -18.29 5.48 -0.12
C ALA A 126 -19.78 5.13 -0.30
N ARG A 127 -20.66 5.76 0.48
CA ARG A 127 -22.13 5.58 0.40
C ARG A 127 -22.79 6.42 -0.69
N THR A 128 -22.20 7.58 -1.02
CA THR A 128 -22.69 8.51 -2.03
C THR A 128 -21.70 8.55 -3.21
N PRO A 129 -21.69 7.54 -4.09
CA PRO A 129 -20.86 7.61 -5.28
C PRO A 129 -21.25 8.86 -6.08
N LYS A 130 -20.27 9.67 -6.47
CA LYS A 130 -20.50 10.79 -7.40
C LYS A 130 -21.23 10.21 -8.61
N HIS A 131 -22.46 10.68 -8.88
CA HIS A 131 -23.06 10.47 -10.18
C HIS A 131 -22.08 11.01 -11.22
N ALA A 132 -21.70 10.19 -12.19
CA ALA A 132 -20.95 10.66 -13.34
C ALA A 132 -21.74 11.83 -13.95
N ALA A 133 -21.08 12.97 -14.17
CA ALA A 133 -21.70 14.08 -14.88
C ALA A 133 -22.23 13.56 -16.23
N PRO A 134 -23.45 13.96 -16.65
CA PRO A 134 -23.97 13.58 -17.96
C PRO A 134 -23.00 14.05 -19.06
N ALA A 135 -22.85 13.18 -20.06
CA ALA A 135 -21.96 13.34 -21.21
C ALA A 135 -22.28 14.57 -22.07
#